data_AF-A0A2D4WP03-F1
#
_entry.id   AF-A0A2D4WP03-F1
#
_cell.length_a   1.000
_cell.length_b   1.000
_cell.length_c   1.000
_cell.angle_alpha   90.00
_cell.angle_beta   90.00
_cell.angle_gamma   90.00
#
_symmetry.space_group_name_H-M   'P 1'
#
loop_
_entity.id
_entity.type
_entity.pdbx_description
1 polymer ?
#
loop_
_entity_poly.entity_id
_entity_poly.type
_entity_poly.pdbx_seq_one_letter_code
_entity_poly.pdbx_strand_id
1 'polypeptide(L)' 'TMGQLTPEFLSLKFQRQDGLAAAQVREVQALVDYNVSIARLFETMGIGLRMNQIELVEVDSGESRAR' A
#
# COMPACT_ATOMS: atom_id res chain seq x y z
N THR A 1 -10.37 -33.63 30.39
CA THR A 1 -10.54 -32.57 29.37
C THR A 1 -11.37 -31.39 29.89
N MET A 2 -10.98 -30.78 31.02
CA MET A 2 -11.64 -29.58 31.60
C MET A 2 -10.68 -28.40 31.83
N GLY A 3 -9.38 -28.55 31.51
CA GLY A 3 -8.36 -27.50 31.70
C GLY A 3 -8.22 -26.52 30.52
N GLN A 4 -8.99 -26.68 29.45
CA GLN A 4 -8.86 -25.88 28.21
C GLN A 4 -9.87 -24.73 28.09
N LEU A 5 -10.82 -24.59 29.03
CA LEU A 5 -11.91 -23.60 28.95
C LEU A 5 -12.09 -22.82 30.27
N THR A 6 -11.07 -22.76 31.14
CA THR A 6 -11.18 -21.88 32.31
C THR A 6 -11.27 -20.42 31.83
N PRO A 7 -12.04 -19.57 32.51
CA PRO A 7 -12.17 -18.16 32.13
C PRO A 7 -10.83 -17.45 31.97
N GLU A 8 -9.85 -17.78 32.79
CA GLU A 8 -8.50 -17.20 32.76
C GLU A 8 -7.74 -17.60 31.50
N PHE A 9 -7.84 -18.87 31.08
CA PHE A 9 -7.23 -19.34 29.84
C PHE A 9 -7.88 -18.69 28.61
N LEU A 10 -9.21 -18.56 28.59
CA LEU A 10 -9.93 -17.87 27.52
C LEU A 10 -9.56 -16.39 27.45
N SER A 11 -9.46 -15.72 28.61
CA SER A 11 -9.01 -14.32 28.67
C SER A 11 -7.60 -14.14 28.10
N LEU A 12 -6.66 -15.00 28.48
CA LEU A 12 -5.30 -14.97 27.94
C LEU A 12 -5.28 -15.24 26.43
N LYS A 13 -6.10 -16.18 25.95
CA LYS A 13 -6.22 -16.49 24.52
C LYS A 13 -6.75 -15.28 23.74
N PHE A 14 -7.83 -14.65 24.21
CA PHE A 14 -8.40 -13.48 23.54
C PHE A 14 -7.43 -12.29 23.54
N GLN A 15 -6.73 -12.04 24.64
CA GLN A 15 -5.70 -11.00 24.70
C GLN A 15 -4.59 -11.23 23.67
N ARG A 16 -4.14 -12.48 23.50
CA ARG A 16 -3.13 -12.83 22.48
C ARG A 16 -3.68 -12.70 21.06
N GLN A 17 -4.92 -13.12 20.83
CA GLN A 17 -5.57 -12.98 19.53
C GLN A 17 -5.76 -11.51 19.14
N ASP A 18 -6.14 -10.66 20.08
CA ASP A 18 -6.25 -9.22 19.86
C ASP A 18 -4.88 -8.58 19.55
N GLY A 19 -3.85 -8.93 20.31
CA GLY A 19 -2.48 -8.49 20.04
C GLY A 19 -1.96 -8.92 18.66
N LEU A 20 -2.27 -10.15 18.24
CA LEU A 20 -1.92 -10.66 16.91
C LEU A 20 -2.69 -9.92 15.81
N ALA A 21 -4.00 -9.74 15.97
CA ALA A 21 -4.83 -9.02 15.01
C ALA A 21 -4.32 -7.57 14.82
N ALA A 22 -4.00 -6.88 15.91
CA ALA A 22 -3.42 -5.54 15.85
C ALA A 22 -2.05 -5.51 15.14
N ALA A 23 -1.23 -6.54 15.32
CA ALA A 23 0.05 -6.67 14.62
C ALA A 23 -0.14 -6.89 13.11
N GLN A 24 -1.09 -7.74 12.72
CA GLN A 24 -1.42 -8.00 11.32
C GLN A 24 -1.97 -6.75 10.62
N VAL A 25 -2.83 -5.97 11.29
CA VAL A 25 -3.31 -4.68 10.75
C VAL A 25 -2.13 -3.72 10.53
N ARG A 26 -1.21 -3.62 11.48
CA ARG A 26 -0.01 -2.78 11.33
C ARG A 26 0.91 -3.23 10.20
N GLU A 27 1.04 -4.54 9.99
CA GLU A 27 1.82 -5.10 8.89
C GLU A 27 1.23 -4.68 7.52
N VAL A 28 -0.07 -4.86 7.33
CA VAL A 28 -0.75 -4.44 6.10
C VAL A 28 -0.61 -2.94 5.88
N GLN A 29 -0.76 -2.13 6.93
CA GLN A 29 -0.56 -0.69 6.85
C GLN A 29 0.85 -0.33 6.39
N ALA A 30 1.89 -0.99 6.94
CA ALA A 30 3.27 -0.75 6.56
C ALA A 30 3.55 -1.07 5.08
N LEU A 31 2.94 -2.13 4.54
CA LEU A 31 3.03 -2.48 3.12
C LEU A 31 2.37 -1.42 2.22
N VAL A 32 1.20 -0.93 2.63
CA VAL A 32 0.50 0.16 1.92
C VAL A 32 1.34 1.44 1.95
N ASP A 33 1.83 1.83 3.11
CA ASP A 33 2.64 3.04 3.30
C ASP A 33 3.93 3.00 2.47
N TYR A 34 4.57 1.83 2.39
CA TYR A 34 5.74 1.61 1.54
C TYR A 34 5.41 1.85 0.06
N ASN A 35 4.35 1.22 -0.45
CA ASN A 35 3.94 1.37 -1.85
C ASN A 35 3.57 2.82 -2.19
N VAL A 36 2.87 3.51 -1.29
CA VAL A 36 2.56 4.94 -1.43
C VAL A 36 3.83 5.79 -1.45
N SER A 37 4.80 5.48 -0.60
CA SER A 37 6.07 6.21 -0.54
C SER A 37 6.88 6.06 -1.82
N ILE A 38 6.89 4.86 -2.41
CA ILE A 38 7.52 4.60 -3.72
C ILE A 38 6.80 5.37 -4.84
N ALA A 39 5.47 5.40 -4.85
CA ALA A 39 4.72 6.19 -5.82
C ALA A 39 5.03 7.69 -5.73
N ARG A 40 5.07 8.26 -4.51
CA ARG A 40 5.44 9.66 -4.26
C ARG A 40 6.88 9.97 -4.67
N LEU A 41 7.80 9.01 -4.50
CA LEU A 41 9.17 9.13 -4.97
C LEU A 41 9.21 9.25 -6.50
N PHE A 42 8.48 8.41 -7.24
CA PHE A 42 8.41 8.49 -8.70
C PHE A 42 7.75 9.76 -9.21
N GLU A 43 6.72 10.25 -8.51
CA GLU A 43 6.09 11.54 -8.76
C GLU A 43 7.10 12.68 -8.59
N THR A 44 7.82 12.72 -7.46
CA THR A 44 8.81 13.77 -7.16
C THR A 44 9.96 13.79 -8.17
N MET A 45 10.39 12.62 -8.65
CA MET A 45 11.40 12.52 -9.69
C MET A 45 10.89 12.86 -11.09
N GLY A 46 9.58 13.08 -11.27
CA GLY A 46 8.98 13.34 -12.58
C GLY A 46 9.01 12.13 -13.53
N ILE A 47 9.22 10.92 -13.01
CA ILE A 47 9.29 9.69 -13.82
C ILE A 47 8.08 8.77 -13.63
N GLY A 48 7.03 9.25 -12.94
CA GLY A 48 5.81 8.49 -12.66
C GLY A 48 5.19 7.84 -13.90
N LEU A 49 5.07 8.59 -15.01
CA LEU A 49 4.54 8.05 -16.27
C LEU A 49 5.38 6.90 -16.82
N ARG A 50 6.71 7.04 -16.79
CA ARG A 50 7.65 5.99 -17.21
C ARG A 50 7.53 4.74 -16.34
N MET A 51 7.44 4.90 -15.02
CA MET A 51 7.28 3.77 -14.10
C MET A 51 5.92 3.07 -14.26
N ASN A 52 4.91 3.77 -14.78
CA ASN A 52 3.61 3.20 -15.13
C ASN A 52 3.50 2.78 -16.61
N GLN A 53 4.59 2.79 -17.37
CA GLN A 53 4.62 2.42 -18.80
C GLN A 53 3.63 3.22 -19.67
N ILE A 54 3.40 4.48 -19.29
CA ILE A 54 2.57 5.41 -20.05
C ILE A 54 3.48 6.17 -21.02
N GLU A 55 3.26 5.96 -22.32
CA GLU A 55 3.94 6.70 -23.38
C GLU A 55 3.19 8.00 -23.68
N LEU A 56 3.94 9.10 -23.81
CA LEU A 56 3.40 10.37 -24.28
C LEU A 56 3.57 10.40 -25.80
N VAL A 57 2.46 10.45 -26.52
CA VAL A 57 2.46 10.73 -27.96
C VAL A 57 2.34 12.24 -28.12
N GLU A 58 3.41 12.88 -28.60
CA GLU A 58 3.32 14.26 -29.06
C GLU A 58 2.43 14.29 -30.30
N VAL A 59 1.26 14.92 -30.16
CA VAL A 59 0.43 15.27 -31.32
C VAL A 59 1.00 16.57 -31.86
N ASP A 60 1.70 16.51 -33.00
CA ASP A 60 2.03 17.69 -33.77
C ASP A 60 0.73 18.38 -34.17
N SER A 61 0.33 19.40 -33.41
CA SER A 61 -0.77 20.27 -33.76
C SER A 61 -0.30 21.10 -34.95
N GLY A 62 -0.51 20.54 -36.15
CA GLY A 62 -0.11 21.11 -37.43
C GLY A 62 -0.70 22.50 -37.64
N GLU A 63 -0.10 23.51 -37.04
CA GLU A 63 -0.23 24.89 -37.44
C GLU A 63 0.64 25.08 -38.68
N SER A 64 0.00 24.74 -39.80
CA SER A 64 0.17 25.30 -41.13
C SER A 64 1.08 26.54 -41.17
N ARG A 65 2.36 26.32 -41.49
CA ARG A 65 3.20 27.37 -42.08
C ARG A 65 2.93 27.43 -43.58
N ALA A 66 1.76 27.95 -43.92
CA ALA A 66 1.59 28.70 -45.15
C ALA A 66 1.96 30.16 -44.85
N ARG A 67 3.21 30.53 -45.08
CA ARG A 67 3.65 31.88 -45.45
C ARG A 67 5.11 31.89 -45.86
#